data_AF-A0A1S3UV60-F1
#
_entry.id   AF-A0A1S3UV60-F1
#
_cell.length_a   1.000
_cell.length_b   1.000
_cell.length_c   1.000
_cell.angle_alpha   90.00
_cell.angle_beta   90.00
_cell.angle_gamma   90.00
#
_symmetry.space_group_name_H-M   'P 1'
#
loop_
_entity.id
_entity.type
_entity.pdbx_description
1 polymer ?
#
loop_
_entity_poly.entity_id
_entity_poly.type
_entity_poly.pdbx_seq_one_letter_code
_entity_poly.pdbx_strand_id
1 'polypeptide(L)'
;MTKIIKEMLPPDVRVARDAQDLLIECCVEFINLISSESNEVCNREEKRTIAPEHVLKALQVLGFGEYIEEVYAAYEQHKMETMQDSLKGGKWSNGAEMTEEEALAEQQRMFAEARARMNGGGITSKQPDTDQSLDS
;
A
#
# COMPACT_ATOMS: atom_id res chain seq x y z
N MET A 1 -13.92 -9.74 11.53
CA MET A 1 -14.20 -10.12 12.93
C MET A 1 -14.05 -11.61 13.21
N THR A 2 -14.74 -12.51 12.48
CA THR A 2 -14.69 -13.96 12.74
C THR A 2 -13.29 -14.59 12.79
N LYS A 3 -12.34 -14.14 11.96
CA LYS A 3 -10.94 -14.61 11.99
C LYS A 3 -10.26 -14.28 13.33
N ILE A 4 -10.34 -13.00 13.75
CA ILE A 4 -9.77 -12.52 15.01
C ILE A 4 -10.36 -13.28 16.20
N ILE A 5 -11.69 -13.45 16.25
CA ILE A 5 -12.35 -14.21 17.33
C ILE A 5 -11.80 -15.64 17.41
N LYS A 6 -11.59 -16.31 16.28
CA LYS A 6 -11.03 -17.68 16.25
C LYS A 6 -9.56 -17.74 16.67
N GLU A 7 -8.79 -16.70 16.38
CA GLU A 7 -7.37 -16.61 16.77
C GLU A 7 -7.22 -16.30 18.27
N MET A 8 -8.18 -15.59 18.86
CA MET A 8 -8.19 -15.21 20.27
C MET A 8 -8.80 -16.27 21.21
N LEU A 9 -9.44 -17.30 20.67
CA LEU A 9 -10.12 -18.34 21.44
C LEU A 9 -9.53 -19.73 21.16
N PRO A 10 -9.60 -20.65 22.13
CA PRO A 10 -9.24 -22.05 21.90
C PRO A 10 -10.03 -22.67 20.73
N PRO A 11 -9.45 -23.63 19.98
CA PRO A 11 -10.03 -24.17 18.75
C PRO A 11 -11.37 -24.91 18.94
N ASP A 12 -11.67 -25.33 20.15
CA ASP A 12 -12.88 -26.05 20.55
C ASP A 12 -14.03 -25.12 21.01
N VAL A 13 -13.76 -23.82 21.17
CA VAL A 13 -14.77 -22.85 21.60
C VAL A 13 -15.62 -22.40 20.42
N ARG A 14 -16.94 -22.46 20.59
CA ARG A 14 -17.92 -21.95 19.64
C ARG A 14 -18.48 -20.62 20.12
N VAL A 15 -18.59 -19.67 19.21
CA VAL A 15 -19.18 -18.35 19.48
C VAL A 15 -20.52 -18.24 18.77
N ALA A 16 -21.57 -17.89 19.51
CA ALA A 16 -22.91 -17.66 18.97
C ALA A 16 -22.87 -16.58 17.87
N ARG A 17 -23.78 -16.65 16.89
CA ARG A 17 -23.85 -15.65 15.81
C ARG A 17 -24.17 -14.27 16.38
N ASP A 18 -25.16 -14.17 17.26
CA ASP A 18 -25.56 -12.91 17.89
C ASP A 18 -24.41 -12.25 18.67
N ALA A 19 -23.52 -13.04 19.29
CA ALA A 19 -22.34 -12.52 19.96
C ALA A 19 -21.29 -12.00 18.96
N GLN A 20 -21.14 -12.64 17.79
CA GLN A 20 -20.27 -12.13 16.73
C GLN A 20 -20.80 -10.82 16.15
N ASP A 21 -22.11 -10.71 15.97
CA ASP A 21 -22.76 -9.50 15.48
C ASP A 21 -22.61 -8.36 16.49
N LEU A 22 -22.83 -8.63 17.79
CA LEU A 22 -22.57 -7.67 18.87
C LEU A 22 -21.11 -7.19 18.88
N LEU A 23 -20.14 -8.08 18.71
CA LEU A 23 -18.73 -7.67 18.66
C LEU A 23 -18.42 -6.76 17.47
N ILE A 24 -19.09 -6.94 16.33
CA ILE A 24 -18.96 -6.04 15.19
C ILE A 24 -19.49 -4.65 15.55
N GLU A 25 -20.67 -4.58 16.18
CA GLU A 25 -21.24 -3.31 16.66
C GLU A 25 -20.32 -2.62 17.67
N CYS A 26 -19.76 -3.38 18.62
CA CYS A 26 -18.79 -2.85 19.58
C CYS A 26 -17.53 -2.30 18.90
N CYS A 27 -17.04 -2.90 17.81
CA CYS A 27 -15.89 -2.37 17.10
C CYS A 27 -16.20 -1.07 16.35
N VAL A 28 -17.41 -0.94 15.80
CA VAL A 28 -17.85 0.34 15.21
C VAL A 28 -17.92 1.41 16.29
N GLU A 29 -18.52 1.09 17.44
CA GLU A 29 -18.63 2.03 18.54
C GLU A 29 -17.28 2.38 19.16
N PHE A 30 -16.34 1.43 19.20
CA PHE A 30 -14.96 1.70 19.60
C PHE A 30 -14.30 2.74 18.69
N ILE A 31 -14.47 2.63 17.38
CA ILE A 31 -13.95 3.64 16.44
C ILE A 31 -14.60 5.01 16.70
N ASN A 32 -15.91 5.05 16.92
CA ASN A 32 -16.62 6.30 17.24
C ASN A 32 -16.11 6.93 18.54
N LEU A 33 -15.93 6.13 19.59
CA LEU A 33 -15.40 6.55 20.88
C LEU A 33 -14.01 7.18 20.73
N ILE A 34 -13.07 6.46 20.10
CA ILE A 34 -11.71 6.98 19.89
C ILE A 34 -11.73 8.25 19.04
N SER A 35 -12.56 8.28 17.98
CA SER A 35 -12.67 9.44 17.09
C SER A 35 -13.21 10.67 17.82
N SER A 36 -14.23 10.48 18.65
CA SER A 36 -14.84 11.54 19.47
C SER A 36 -13.84 12.11 20.48
N GLU A 37 -13.15 11.25 21.23
CA GLU A 37 -12.16 11.71 22.22
C GLU A 37 -10.94 12.37 21.53
N SER A 38 -10.49 11.83 20.39
CA SER A 38 -9.41 12.44 19.60
C SER A 38 -9.78 13.83 19.10
N ASN A 39 -11.05 14.03 18.74
CA ASN A 39 -11.58 15.34 18.35
C ASN A 39 -11.61 16.31 19.55
N GLU A 40 -12.05 15.86 20.72
CA GLU A 40 -12.01 16.66 21.96
C GLU A 40 -10.59 17.08 22.33
N VAL A 41 -9.62 16.16 22.26
CA VAL A 41 -8.20 16.46 22.47
C VAL A 41 -7.69 17.48 21.44
N CYS A 42 -7.99 17.29 20.16
CA CYS A 42 -7.60 18.20 19.09
C CYS A 42 -8.15 19.62 19.32
N ASN A 43 -9.43 19.73 19.70
CA ASN A 43 -10.08 21.02 19.97
C ASN A 43 -9.50 21.70 21.19
N ARG A 44 -9.17 20.95 22.25
CA ARG A 44 -8.51 21.47 23.46
C ARG A 44 -7.12 22.03 23.18
N GLU A 45 -6.45 21.51 22.15
CA GLU A 45 -5.16 22.03 21.65
C GLU A 45 -5.30 23.15 20.61
N GLU A 46 -6.52 23.66 20.40
CA GLU A 46 -6.83 24.73 19.43
C GLU A 46 -6.45 24.39 17.98
N LYS A 47 -6.40 23.09 17.64
CA LYS A 47 -6.10 22.61 16.29
C LYS A 47 -7.38 22.24 15.55
N ARG A 48 -7.35 22.35 14.22
CA ARG A 48 -8.49 22.04 13.32
C ARG A 48 -8.41 20.66 12.69
N THR A 49 -7.25 20.01 12.75
CA THR A 49 -6.99 18.72 12.10
C THR A 49 -6.53 17.74 13.15
N ILE A 50 -7.22 16.60 13.24
CA ILE A 50 -6.82 15.51 14.10
C ILE A 50 -5.51 14.92 13.57
N ALA A 51 -4.47 14.96 14.40
CA ALA A 51 -3.16 14.42 14.11
C ALA A 51 -2.94 13.14 14.95
N PRO A 52 -1.96 12.29 14.58
CA PRO A 52 -1.72 11.02 15.27
C PRO A 52 -1.51 11.16 16.78
N GLU A 53 -0.87 12.24 17.23
CA GLU A 53 -0.66 12.51 18.66
C GLU A 53 -1.95 12.72 19.44
N HIS A 54 -3.03 13.19 18.80
CA HIS A 54 -4.33 13.33 19.46
C HIS A 54 -4.97 11.97 19.71
N VAL A 55 -4.78 11.01 18.80
CA VAL A 55 -5.26 9.63 18.96
C VAL A 55 -4.52 8.93 20.09
N LEU A 56 -3.19 9.09 20.18
CA LEU A 56 -2.38 8.52 21.26
C LEU A 56 -2.79 9.09 22.63
N LYS A 57 -3.06 10.41 22.70
CA LYS A 57 -3.58 11.04 23.92
C LYS A 57 -4.99 10.58 24.27
N ALA A 58 -5.88 10.43 23.29
CA ALA A 58 -7.23 9.91 23.51
C ALA A 58 -7.20 8.49 24.11
N LEU A 59 -6.32 7.61 23.61
CA LEU A 59 -6.10 6.28 24.20
C LEU A 59 -5.69 6.37 25.68
N GLN A 60 -4.78 7.28 26.02
CA GLN A 60 -4.37 7.50 27.40
C GLN A 60 -5.54 8.00 28.29
N VAL A 61 -6.36 8.93 27.79
CA VAL A 61 -7.50 9.50 28.53
C VAL A 61 -8.59 8.45 28.76
N LEU A 62 -8.86 7.61 27.76
CA LEU A 62 -9.87 6.55 27.83
C LEU A 62 -9.40 5.32 28.63
N GLY A 63 -8.14 5.29 29.07
CA GLY A 63 -7.59 4.20 29.87
C GLY A 63 -6.99 3.04 29.06
N PHE A 64 -6.83 3.20 27.74
CA PHE A 64 -6.20 2.22 26.85
C PHE A 64 -4.69 2.43 26.70
N GLY A 65 -4.02 2.79 27.80
CA GLY A 65 -2.58 3.12 27.79
C GLY A 65 -1.69 1.96 27.30
N GLU A 66 -2.11 0.72 27.52
CA GLU A 66 -1.41 -0.49 27.08
C GLU A 66 -1.33 -0.64 25.55
N TYR A 67 -2.22 0.01 24.78
CA TYR A 67 -2.22 -0.06 23.32
C TYR A 67 -1.28 0.97 22.66
N ILE A 68 -0.82 1.97 23.42
CA ILE A 68 -0.08 3.11 22.87
C ILE A 68 1.20 2.69 22.16
N GLU A 69 1.94 1.73 22.74
CA GLU A 69 3.21 1.27 22.17
C GLU A 69 3.01 0.62 20.80
N GLU A 70 2.08 -0.32 20.68
CA GLU A 70 1.79 -1.01 19.42
C GLU A 70 1.22 -0.06 18.36
N VAL A 71 0.32 0.83 18.74
CA VAL A 71 -0.26 1.84 17.83
C VAL A 71 0.82 2.79 17.33
N TYR A 72 1.73 3.23 18.19
CA TYR A 72 2.84 4.10 17.80
C TYR A 72 3.82 3.40 16.85
N ALA A 73 4.16 2.14 17.10
CA ALA A 73 4.99 1.34 16.21
C ALA A 73 4.35 1.19 14.82
N ALA A 74 3.04 0.91 14.75
CA ALA A 74 2.30 0.83 13.50
C ALA A 74 2.28 2.16 12.74
N TYR A 75 2.14 3.28 13.46
CA TYR A 75 2.22 4.61 12.87
C TYR A 75 3.59 4.91 12.26
N GLU A 76 4.69 4.62 12.98
CA GLU A 76 6.04 4.84 12.47
C GLU A 76 6.33 3.99 11.24
N GLN A 77 5.92 2.73 11.24
CA GLN A 77 6.03 1.84 10.08
C GLN A 77 5.30 2.43 8.86
N HIS A 78 4.04 2.83 9.02
CA HIS A 78 3.26 3.45 7.94
C HIS A 78 3.90 4.76 7.43
N LYS A 79 4.47 5.58 8.33
CA LYS A 79 5.16 6.82 7.96
C LYS A 79 6.38 6.51 7.07
N MET A 80 7.16 5.48 7.41
CA MET A 80 8.32 5.05 6.61
C MET A 80 7.91 4.53 5.23
N GLU A 81 6.87 3.72 5.15
CA GLU A 81 6.34 3.18 3.89
C GLU A 81 5.84 4.29 2.97
N THR A 82 5.08 5.24 3.52
CA THR A 82 4.56 6.39 2.76
C THR A 82 5.71 7.29 2.25
N MET A 83 6.76 7.48 3.04
CA MET A 83 7.95 8.23 2.62
C MET A 83 8.71 7.49 1.50
N GLN A 84 8.84 6.17 1.59
CA GLN A 84 9.50 5.37 0.56
C GLN A 84 8.73 5.41 -0.76
N ASP A 85 7.40 5.35 -0.73
CA ASP A 85 6.58 5.45 -1.93
C ASP A 85 6.61 6.85 -2.53
N SER A 86 6.66 7.89 -1.70
CA SER A 86 6.87 9.26 -2.17
C SER A 86 8.24 9.43 -2.84
N LEU A 87 9.29 8.77 -2.34
CA LEU A 87 10.61 8.75 -2.99
C LEU A 87 10.61 7.96 -4.30
N LYS A 88 9.85 6.86 -4.40
CA LYS A 88 9.68 6.12 -5.66
C LYS A 88 8.87 6.90 -6.69
N GLY A 89 7.80 7.59 -6.27
CA GLY A 89 7.04 8.51 -7.11
C GLY A 89 7.89 9.71 -7.56
N GLY A 90 8.70 10.24 -6.65
CA GLY A 90 9.73 11.26 -6.94
C GLY A 90 10.85 10.74 -7.85
N LYS A 91 11.09 9.44 -7.89
CA LYS A 91 12.05 8.80 -8.81
C LYS A 91 11.46 8.60 -10.21
N TRP A 92 10.13 8.55 -10.34
CA TRP A 92 9.45 8.71 -11.64
C TRP A 92 9.40 10.17 -12.11
N SER A 93 9.43 11.17 -11.20
CA SER A 93 9.54 12.57 -11.59
C SER A 93 10.99 13.03 -11.81
N ASN A 94 11.95 12.46 -11.08
CA ASN A 94 13.38 12.76 -11.19
C ASN A 94 14.13 11.74 -12.08
N GLY A 95 13.39 10.89 -12.78
CA GLY A 95 13.91 9.89 -13.72
C GLY A 95 14.19 10.43 -15.12
N ALA A 96 14.27 11.75 -15.28
CA ALA A 96 14.85 12.38 -16.45
C ALA A 96 16.00 13.28 -16.00
N GLU A 97 17.17 12.69 -15.76
CA GLU A 97 18.45 13.36 -16.06
C GLU A 97 18.61 13.49 -17.58
N MET A 98 17.57 13.99 -18.25
CA MET A 98 17.48 14.11 -19.69
C MET A 98 16.63 15.33 -19.94
N THR A 99 17.17 16.29 -20.68
CA THR A 99 16.42 17.50 -21.04
C THR A 99 15.15 17.12 -21.81
N GLU A 100 14.14 17.99 -21.79
CA GLU A 100 12.88 17.76 -22.52
C GLU A 100 13.13 17.41 -24.00
N GLU A 101 14.17 18.03 -24.60
CA GLU A 101 14.59 17.78 -25.98
C GLU A 101 15.14 16.35 -26.18
N GLU A 102 16.05 15.91 -25.32
CA GLU A 102 16.63 14.56 -25.38
C GLU A 102 15.56 13.48 -25.11
N ALA A 103 14.62 13.74 -24.21
CA ALA A 103 13.48 12.86 -23.93
C ALA A 103 12.57 12.67 -25.15
N LEU A 104 12.27 13.75 -25.87
CA LEU A 104 11.47 13.71 -27.09
C LEU A 104 12.20 12.98 -28.23
N ALA A 105 13.49 13.23 -28.40
CA ALA A 105 14.30 12.56 -29.43
C ALA A 105 14.33 11.04 -29.20
N GLU A 106 14.52 10.61 -27.95
CA GLU A 106 14.54 9.20 -27.59
C GLU A 106 13.15 8.55 -27.75
N GLN A 107 12.08 9.22 -27.32
CA GLN A 107 10.71 8.74 -27.53
C GLN A 107 10.38 8.59 -29.03
N GLN A 108 10.76 9.57 -29.85
CA GLN A 108 10.58 9.51 -31.31
C GLN A 108 11.39 8.38 -31.94
N ARG A 109 12.64 8.15 -31.50
CA ARG A 109 13.47 7.04 -31.94
C ARG A 109 12.81 5.70 -31.62
N MET A 110 12.32 5.52 -30.40
CA MET A 110 11.60 4.30 -30.00
C MET A 110 10.36 4.05 -30.87
N PHE A 111 9.57 5.09 -31.15
CA PHE A 111 8.40 4.96 -32.05
C PHE A 111 8.81 4.64 -33.50
N ALA A 112 9.88 5.25 -33.99
CA ALA A 112 10.40 4.99 -35.32
C ALA A 112 10.90 3.54 -35.44
N GLU A 113 11.62 3.05 -34.44
CA GLU A 113 12.11 1.66 -34.39
C GLU A 113 10.95 0.66 -34.30
N ALA A 114 9.95 0.91 -33.46
CA ALA A 114 8.76 0.08 -33.37
C ALA A 114 7.98 0.03 -34.70
N ARG A 115 7.85 1.18 -35.37
CA ARG A 115 7.25 1.26 -36.72
C ARG A 115 8.08 0.50 -37.76
N ALA A 116 9.41 0.59 -37.71
CA ALA A 116 10.29 -0.13 -38.61
C ALA A 116 10.18 -1.65 -38.42
N ARG A 117 10.03 -2.13 -37.17
CA ARG A 117 9.77 -3.55 -36.87
C ARG A 117 8.41 -4.02 -37.39
N MET A 118 7.36 -3.19 -37.30
CA MET A 118 6.05 -3.51 -37.87
C MET A 118 6.03 -3.48 -39.40
N ASN A 119 6.71 -2.50 -40.02
CA ASN A 119 6.80 -2.40 -41.48
C ASN A 119 7.77 -3.42 -42.09
N GLY A 120 8.77 -3.87 -41.34
CA GLY A 120 9.70 -4.95 -41.72
C GLY A 120 9.10 -6.36 -41.53
N GLY A 121 7.93 -6.47 -40.93
CA GLY A 121 7.23 -7.72 -40.62
C GLY A 121 6.21 -8.14 -41.67
N GLY A 122 6.59 -8.12 -42.95
CA GLY A 122 5.85 -8.75 -44.05
C GLY A 122 6.60 -9.97 -44.60
N ILE A 123 6.47 -11.12 -43.93
CA ILE A 123 6.67 -12.50 -44.43
C ILE A 123 8.00 -12.84 -45.13
N THR A 124 8.85 -13.66 -44.49
CA THR A 124 9.22 -14.99 -45.00
C THR A 124 10.00 -15.80 -43.96
N SER A 125 9.64 -17.08 -43.92
CA SER A 125 10.14 -18.17 -43.11
C SER A 125 11.58 -18.58 -43.43
N LYS A 126 12.35 -18.96 -42.41
CA LYS A 126 12.96 -20.31 -42.24
C LYS A 126 14.01 -20.31 -41.13
N GLN A 127 13.82 -21.18 -40.14
CA GLN A 127 14.92 -21.77 -39.38
C GLN A 127 15.81 -22.58 -40.34
N PRO A 128 17.15 -22.51 -40.24
CA PRO A 128 17.99 -23.58 -40.75
C PRO A 128 18.14 -24.66 -39.67
N ASP A 129 17.58 -25.83 -39.96
CA ASP A 129 17.88 -27.07 -39.24
C ASP A 129 19.38 -27.38 -39.32
N THR A 130 19.98 -27.57 -38.14
CA THR A 130 21.16 -28.41 -37.96
C THR A 130 20.85 -29.82 -38.45
N ASP A 131 21.60 -30.28 -39.44
CA ASP A 131 22.35 -31.55 -39.42
C ASP A 131 22.46 -32.15 -40.84
N GLN A 132 23.68 -32.13 -41.39
CA GLN A 132 24.14 -33.13 -42.37
C GLN A 132 25.65 -32.95 -42.65
N SER A 133 26.47 -33.74 -41.97
CA SER A 133 27.66 -34.35 -42.58
C SER A 133 27.85 -35.74 -41.95
N LEU A 134 27.39 -36.78 -42.63
CA LEU A 134 28.21 -37.64 -43.50
C LEU A 134 29.01 -38.67 -42.69
N ASP A 135 28.62 -39.94 -42.81
CA ASP A 135 29.59 -40.97 -43.20
C ASP A 135 28.86 -42.16 -43.84
N SER A 136 29.35 -42.54 -45.01
CA SER A 136 29.31 -43.89 -45.56
C SER A 136 30.73 -44.43 -45.51
#